data_AF-A0A226MHU2-F1
#
_entry.id   AF-A0A226MHU2-F1
#
_cell.length_a   1.000
_cell.length_b   1.000
_cell.length_c   1.000
_cell.angle_alpha   90.00
_cell.angle_beta   90.00
_cell.angle_gamma   90.00
#
_symmetry.space_group_name_H-M   'P 1'
#
loop_
_entity.id
_entity.type
_entity.pdbx_description
1 polymer ?
#
loop_
_entity_poly.entity_id
_entity_poly.type
_entity_poly.pdbx_seq_one_letter_code
_entity_poly.pdbx_strand_id
1 'polypeptide(L)'
;MLETAAYVKEVKAKGIQDLLLRVELMEEFKRKGEQKLTQKYEELTVELQKLTQTVTEFDEYSELGCMRQYVADLRALQKRIQEAEEAVAFIHKEETLLKWKLTDFPLLNNLKIEIEPYQKLFHLILRWQQTEKRWMDGAFLELNGEIMEAELGEFSQEMYKMSELFQQKQQKIQQDLKKSSRRTVGEKQEEGIKTNPTLTMCSSVLEQMKDFKEYIPTVKVLCNPGIRTHHWQQMSNIVGYDLTPDTGTTLRKVLKQNLAPYLEEFEAQI
;
A
#
# COMPACT_ATOMS: atom_id res chain seq x y z
N MET A 1 66.90 -24.46 -45.57
CA MET A 1 66.55 -24.84 -44.17
C MET A 1 66.63 -23.67 -43.20
N LEU A 2 67.63 -22.78 -43.30
CA LEU A 2 67.73 -21.60 -42.41
C LEU A 2 66.63 -20.53 -42.67
N GLU A 3 66.30 -20.22 -43.92
CA GLU A 3 65.23 -19.25 -44.26
C GLU A 3 63.83 -19.73 -43.86
N THR A 4 63.55 -21.04 -44.04
CA THR A 4 62.28 -21.65 -43.63
C THR A 4 62.09 -21.64 -42.11
N ALA A 5 63.17 -21.82 -41.34
CA ALA A 5 63.13 -21.74 -39.89
C ALA A 5 62.92 -20.29 -39.39
N ALA A 6 63.56 -19.32 -40.05
CA ALA A 6 63.37 -17.89 -39.76
C ALA A 6 61.93 -17.43 -40.04
N TYR A 7 61.37 -17.82 -41.19
CA TYR A 7 59.98 -17.50 -41.56
C TYR A 7 58.95 -18.10 -40.58
N VAL A 8 59.11 -19.37 -40.18
CA VAL A 8 58.24 -20.00 -39.18
C VAL A 8 58.34 -19.30 -37.81
N LYS A 9 59.53 -18.84 -37.43
CA LYS A 9 59.74 -18.11 -36.17
C LYS A 9 59.05 -16.74 -36.20
N GLU A 10 59.10 -16.04 -37.33
CA GLU A 10 58.44 -14.74 -37.52
C GLU A 10 56.91 -14.85 -37.52
N VAL A 11 56.35 -15.84 -38.23
CA VAL A 11 54.90 -16.09 -38.24
C VAL A 11 54.38 -16.47 -36.85
N LYS A 12 55.11 -17.30 -36.10
CA LYS A 12 54.79 -17.63 -34.71
C LYS A 12 54.85 -16.40 -33.80
N ALA A 13 55.86 -15.56 -33.95
CA ALA A 13 55.98 -14.32 -33.17
C ALA A 13 54.82 -13.36 -33.44
N LYS A 14 54.43 -13.17 -34.71
CA LYS A 14 53.24 -12.37 -35.09
C LYS A 14 51.94 -12.97 -34.53
N GLY A 15 51.78 -14.29 -34.57
CA GLY A 15 50.61 -14.97 -33.98
C GLY A 15 50.53 -14.83 -32.46
N ILE A 16 51.65 -14.91 -31.76
CA ILE A 16 51.72 -14.67 -30.30
C ILE A 16 51.42 -13.20 -29.98
N GLN A 17 51.95 -12.26 -30.77
CA GLN A 17 51.68 -10.82 -30.60
C GLN A 17 50.19 -10.50 -30.77
N ASP A 18 49.51 -11.07 -31.77
CA ASP A 18 48.07 -10.91 -31.97
C ASP A 18 47.25 -11.49 -30.81
N LEU A 19 47.65 -12.67 -30.29
CA LEU A 19 47.02 -13.25 -29.11
C LEU A 19 47.21 -12.40 -27.86
N LEU A 20 48.41 -11.86 -27.64
CA LEU A 20 48.69 -10.95 -26.52
C LEU A 20 47.84 -9.67 -26.60
N LEU A 21 47.75 -9.06 -27.80
CA LEU A 21 46.93 -7.88 -28.02
C LEU A 21 45.44 -8.15 -27.73
N ARG A 22 44.94 -9.34 -28.11
CA ARG A 22 43.56 -9.75 -27.81
C ARG A 22 43.34 -9.98 -26.32
N VAL A 23 44.31 -10.56 -25.61
CA VAL A 23 44.25 -10.76 -24.15
C VAL A 23 44.24 -9.42 -23.43
N GLU A 24 45.13 -8.50 -23.77
CA GLU A 24 45.16 -7.14 -23.20
C GLU A 24 43.84 -6.41 -23.43
N LEU A 25 43.28 -6.51 -24.65
CA LEU A 25 41.99 -5.92 -24.98
C LEU A 25 40.85 -6.54 -24.14
N MET A 26 40.83 -7.87 -23.98
CA MET A 26 39.85 -8.57 -23.13
C MET A 26 39.98 -8.16 -21.66
N GLU A 27 41.19 -8.01 -21.14
CA GLU A 27 41.44 -7.53 -19.78
C GLU A 27 40.98 -6.09 -19.58
N GLU A 28 41.19 -5.20 -20.57
CA GLU A 28 40.70 -3.82 -20.51
C GLU A 28 39.17 -3.76 -20.53
N PHE A 29 38.51 -4.56 -21.37
CA PHE A 29 37.06 -4.68 -21.38
C PHE A 29 36.51 -5.23 -20.07
N LYS A 30 37.16 -6.26 -19.50
CA LYS A 30 36.81 -6.82 -18.20
C LYS A 30 36.92 -5.76 -17.09
N ARG A 31 38.05 -5.05 -17.01
CA ARG A 31 38.28 -3.97 -16.02
C ARG A 31 37.24 -2.86 -16.15
N LYS A 32 36.90 -2.44 -17.37
CA LYS A 32 35.84 -1.44 -17.61
C LYS A 32 34.46 -1.95 -17.19
N GLY A 33 34.17 -3.23 -17.43
CA GLY A 33 32.94 -3.89 -16.97
C GLY A 33 32.84 -3.93 -15.45
N GLU A 34 33.91 -4.34 -14.78
CA GLU A 34 34.00 -4.37 -13.31
C GLU A 34 33.80 -2.98 -12.70
N GLN A 35 34.45 -1.94 -13.25
CA GLN A 35 34.27 -0.56 -12.78
C GLN A 35 32.83 -0.06 -12.92
N LYS A 36 32.18 -0.32 -14.06
CA LYS A 36 30.77 0.03 -14.26
C LYS A 36 29.85 -0.72 -13.29
N LEU A 37 30.16 -1.98 -13.01
CA LEU A 37 29.40 -2.79 -12.08
C LEU A 37 29.52 -2.24 -10.65
N THR A 38 30.73 -1.91 -10.20
CA THR A 38 30.96 -1.26 -8.90
C THR A 38 30.24 0.07 -8.78
N GLN A 39 30.27 0.91 -9.82
CA GLN A 39 29.53 2.18 -9.81
C GLN A 39 28.01 1.94 -9.64
N LYS A 40 27.43 0.99 -10.38
CA LYS A 40 26.01 0.64 -10.23
C LYS A 40 25.67 0.13 -8.83
N TYR A 41 26.58 -0.60 -8.19
CA TYR A 41 26.42 -1.04 -6.81
C TYR A 41 26.32 0.13 -5.83
N GLU A 42 27.21 1.10 -5.96
CA GLU A 42 27.23 2.30 -5.12
C GLU A 42 25.96 3.13 -5.31
N GLU A 43 25.57 3.36 -6.56
CA GLU A 43 24.33 4.07 -6.92
C GLU A 43 23.09 3.37 -6.34
N LEU A 44 22.98 2.05 -6.50
CA LEU A 44 21.88 1.27 -5.96
C LEU A 44 21.87 1.29 -4.42
N THR A 45 23.02 1.23 -3.77
CA THR A 45 23.10 1.26 -2.31
C THR A 45 22.59 2.59 -1.75
N VAL A 46 23.00 3.72 -2.35
CA VAL A 46 22.52 5.05 -1.97
C VAL A 46 21.02 5.18 -2.22
N GLU A 47 20.52 4.62 -3.33
CA GLU A 47 19.11 4.63 -3.64
C GLU A 47 18.29 3.83 -2.62
N LEU A 48 18.72 2.62 -2.26
CA LEU A 48 18.06 1.80 -1.24
C LEU A 48 17.99 2.51 0.13
N GLN A 49 19.03 3.26 0.50
CA GLN A 49 19.02 4.08 1.72
C GLN A 49 17.97 5.19 1.67
N LYS A 50 17.86 5.90 0.55
CA LYS A 50 16.81 6.91 0.35
C LYS A 50 15.41 6.31 0.41
N LEU A 51 15.19 5.16 -0.24
CA LEU A 51 13.91 4.46 -0.20
C LEU A 51 13.55 4.03 1.23
N THR A 52 14.55 3.63 2.02
CA THR A 52 14.37 3.25 3.44
C THR A 52 13.92 4.45 4.27
N GLN A 53 14.54 5.61 4.05
CA GLN A 53 14.11 6.85 4.70
C GLN A 53 12.67 7.23 4.31
N THR A 54 12.30 7.15 3.03
CA THR A 54 10.93 7.43 2.60
C THR A 54 9.92 6.46 3.24
N VAL A 55 10.25 5.17 3.42
CA VAL A 55 9.37 4.25 4.15
C VAL A 55 9.17 4.69 5.60
N THR A 56 10.20 5.21 6.27
CA THR A 56 10.06 5.71 7.66
C THR A 56 9.20 6.97 7.75
N GLU A 57 9.13 7.78 6.69
CA GLU A 57 8.25 8.96 6.66
C GLU A 57 6.76 8.57 6.71
N PHE A 58 6.39 7.36 6.27
CA PHE A 58 5.00 6.88 6.35
C PHE A 58 4.52 6.66 7.79
N ASP A 59 5.42 6.54 8.77
CA ASP A 59 5.06 6.48 10.18
C ASP A 59 4.47 7.80 10.69
N GLU A 60 4.74 8.92 10.00
CA GLU A 60 4.23 10.24 10.34
C GLU A 60 2.87 10.56 9.69
N TYR A 61 2.39 9.71 8.77
CA TYR A 61 1.14 9.95 8.07
C TYR A 61 -0.05 9.78 9.03
N SER A 62 -0.84 10.84 9.19
CA SER A 62 -1.95 10.90 10.15
C SER A 62 -3.29 11.33 9.54
N GLU A 63 -3.28 11.94 8.36
CA GLU A 63 -4.42 12.69 7.85
C GLU A 63 -5.30 11.88 6.89
N LEU A 64 -6.51 11.50 7.34
CA LEU A 64 -7.48 10.77 6.50
C LEU A 64 -7.90 11.56 5.25
N GLY A 65 -7.85 12.89 5.27
CA GLY A 65 -8.14 13.74 4.10
C GLY A 65 -7.09 13.64 2.99
N CYS A 66 -5.87 13.22 3.33
CA CYS A 66 -4.73 13.15 2.41
C CYS A 66 -4.54 11.76 1.79
N MET A 67 -5.45 10.80 2.00
CA MET A 67 -5.28 9.42 1.55
C MET A 67 -5.00 9.26 0.06
N ARG A 68 -5.57 10.11 -0.80
CA ARG A 68 -5.27 10.11 -2.24
C ARG A 68 -3.81 10.45 -2.53
N GLN A 69 -3.25 11.41 -1.80
CA GLN A 69 -1.84 11.78 -1.89
C GLN A 69 -0.96 10.64 -1.37
N TYR A 70 -1.29 10.07 -0.20
CA TYR A 70 -0.52 8.97 0.38
C TYR A 70 -0.49 7.72 -0.52
N VAL A 71 -1.60 7.37 -1.17
CA VAL A 71 -1.62 6.29 -2.16
C VAL A 71 -0.76 6.62 -3.39
N ALA A 72 -0.70 7.89 -3.81
CA ALA A 72 0.14 8.33 -4.92
C ALA A 72 1.64 8.26 -4.55
N ASP A 73 2.00 8.72 -3.35
CA ASP A 73 3.38 8.66 -2.82
C ASP A 73 3.84 7.21 -2.68
N LEU A 74 2.96 6.34 -2.15
CA LEU A 74 3.24 4.91 -2.05
C LEU A 74 3.44 4.26 -3.42
N ARG A 75 2.63 4.63 -4.43
CA ARG A 75 2.81 4.13 -5.80
C ARG A 75 4.14 4.61 -6.40
N ALA A 76 4.54 5.86 -6.14
CA ALA A 76 5.83 6.38 -6.59
C ALA A 76 7.00 5.63 -5.95
N LEU A 77 6.91 5.34 -4.64
CA LEU A 77 7.89 4.55 -3.91
C LEU A 77 7.97 3.11 -4.43
N GLN A 78 6.83 2.46 -4.67
CA GLN A 78 6.77 1.13 -5.29
C GLN A 78 7.43 1.08 -6.66
N LYS A 79 7.22 2.12 -7.48
CA LYS A 79 7.88 2.22 -8.78
C LYS A 79 9.40 2.27 -8.64
N ARG A 80 9.93 3.05 -7.69
CA ARG A 80 11.39 3.11 -7.43
C ARG A 80 11.93 1.79 -6.87
N ILE A 81 11.16 1.08 -6.05
CA ILE A 81 11.51 -0.28 -5.60
C ILE A 81 11.59 -1.24 -6.80
N GLN A 82 10.65 -1.17 -7.75
CA GLN A 82 10.68 -1.98 -8.97
C GLN A 82 11.89 -1.67 -9.85
N GLU A 83 12.24 -0.39 -10.01
CA GLU A 83 13.45 0.04 -10.73
C GLU A 83 14.73 -0.48 -10.05
N ALA A 84 14.76 -0.52 -8.72
CA ALA A 84 15.85 -1.13 -7.95
C ALA A 84 15.94 -2.65 -8.17
N GLU A 85 14.82 -3.37 -8.25
CA GLU A 85 14.80 -4.80 -8.59
C GLU A 85 15.34 -5.06 -10.00
N GLU A 86 14.97 -4.24 -10.97
CA GLU A 86 15.49 -4.32 -12.34
C GLU A 86 17.00 -4.06 -12.38
N ALA A 87 17.49 -3.11 -11.57
CA ALA A 87 18.92 -2.86 -11.41
C ALA A 87 19.64 -4.06 -10.79
N VAL A 88 19.06 -4.71 -9.77
CA VAL A 88 19.59 -5.95 -9.19
C VAL A 88 19.64 -7.08 -10.23
N ALA A 89 18.58 -7.25 -11.01
CA ALA A 89 18.55 -8.26 -12.07
C ALA A 89 19.62 -8.01 -13.13
N PHE A 90 19.87 -6.75 -13.50
CA PHE A 90 20.97 -6.36 -14.36
C PHE A 90 22.33 -6.71 -13.74
N ILE A 91 22.53 -6.37 -12.47
CA ILE A 91 23.77 -6.66 -11.74
C ILE A 91 24.04 -8.16 -11.70
N HIS A 92 23.05 -8.99 -11.33
CA HIS A 92 23.19 -10.44 -11.30
C HIS A 92 23.53 -11.03 -12.67
N LYS A 93 23.00 -10.46 -13.74
CA LYS A 93 23.34 -10.84 -15.11
C LYS A 93 24.82 -10.56 -15.41
N GLU A 94 25.32 -9.38 -15.06
CA GLU A 94 26.73 -9.02 -15.24
C GLU A 94 27.67 -9.86 -14.36
N GLU A 95 27.31 -10.11 -13.10
CA GLU A 95 28.06 -11.01 -12.20
C GLU A 95 28.18 -12.41 -12.77
N THR A 96 27.09 -12.93 -13.35
CA THR A 96 27.08 -14.25 -14.01
C THR A 96 28.03 -14.27 -15.21
N LEU A 97 28.04 -13.23 -16.03
CA LEU A 97 28.96 -13.10 -17.18
C LEU A 97 30.42 -13.05 -16.73
N LEU A 98 30.70 -12.36 -15.61
CA LEU A 98 32.02 -12.27 -14.99
C LEU A 98 32.39 -13.50 -14.15
N LYS A 99 31.48 -14.47 -14.00
CA LYS A 99 31.61 -15.67 -13.15
C LYS A 99 31.85 -15.34 -11.68
N TRP A 100 31.28 -14.24 -11.21
CA TRP A 100 31.30 -13.81 -9.82
C TRP A 100 30.18 -14.51 -9.03
N LYS A 101 30.32 -14.51 -7.70
CA LYS A 101 29.23 -14.93 -6.82
C LYS A 101 28.13 -13.87 -6.85
N LEU A 102 26.87 -14.30 -6.96
CA LEU A 102 25.73 -13.39 -6.90
C LEU A 102 25.67 -12.66 -5.56
N THR A 103 25.48 -11.35 -5.62
CA THR A 103 25.37 -10.51 -4.42
C THR A 103 23.93 -10.47 -3.90
N ASP A 104 23.78 -10.58 -2.58
CA ASP A 104 22.49 -10.51 -1.91
C ASP A 104 22.13 -9.06 -1.57
N PHE A 105 20.85 -8.68 -1.78
CA PHE A 105 20.33 -7.35 -1.49
C PHE A 105 19.24 -7.39 -0.40
N PRO A 106 19.61 -7.65 0.87
CA PRO A 106 18.64 -7.81 1.95
C PRO A 106 17.83 -6.53 2.24
N LEU A 107 18.42 -5.34 2.04
CA LEU A 107 17.71 -4.06 2.21
C LEU A 107 16.52 -3.94 1.26
N LEU A 108 16.68 -4.34 0.00
CA LEU A 108 15.58 -4.31 -0.98
C LEU A 108 14.45 -5.26 -0.60
N ASN A 109 14.79 -6.47 -0.14
CA ASN A 109 13.79 -7.42 0.34
C ASN A 109 13.05 -6.89 1.58
N ASN A 110 13.76 -6.28 2.53
CA ASN A 110 13.17 -5.68 3.71
C ASN A 110 12.23 -4.52 3.35
N LEU A 111 12.62 -3.65 2.40
CA LEU A 111 11.77 -2.56 1.91
C LEU A 111 10.42 -3.05 1.39
N LYS A 112 10.42 -4.14 0.62
CA LYS A 112 9.20 -4.75 0.09
C LYS A 112 8.27 -5.26 1.19
N ILE A 113 8.84 -5.83 2.24
CA ILE A 113 8.09 -6.33 3.39
C ILE A 113 7.55 -5.16 4.22
N GLU A 114 8.36 -4.12 4.44
CA GLU A 114 7.99 -2.98 5.27
C GLU A 114 6.91 -2.08 4.63
N ILE A 115 6.90 -1.93 3.30
CA ILE A 115 5.92 -1.10 2.60
C ILE A 115 4.53 -1.77 2.46
N GLU A 116 4.49 -3.11 2.45
CA GLU A 116 3.26 -3.88 2.19
C GLU A 116 2.10 -3.55 3.16
N PRO A 117 2.31 -3.42 4.48
CA PRO A 117 1.26 -3.03 5.42
C PRO A 117 0.66 -1.64 5.14
N TYR A 118 1.49 -0.64 4.84
CA TYR A 118 1.02 0.72 4.54
C TYR A 118 0.26 0.75 3.23
N GLN A 119 0.71 -0.03 2.23
CA GLN A 119 0.00 -0.19 0.97
C GLN A 119 -1.41 -0.70 1.22
N LYS A 120 -1.56 -1.82 1.92
CA LYS A 120 -2.86 -2.43 2.20
C LYS A 120 -3.76 -1.45 2.97
N LEU A 121 -3.23 -0.81 4.00
CA LEU A 121 -4.01 0.13 4.81
C LEU A 121 -4.48 1.36 4.01
N PHE A 122 -3.58 2.06 3.31
CA PHE A 122 -3.95 3.28 2.59
C PHE A 122 -4.93 3.00 1.46
N HIS A 123 -4.77 1.88 0.74
CA HIS A 123 -5.74 1.45 -0.27
C HIS A 123 -7.08 1.08 0.35
N LEU A 124 -7.09 0.40 1.50
CA LEU A 124 -8.32 0.04 2.22
C LEU A 124 -9.10 1.28 2.66
N ILE A 125 -8.43 2.25 3.31
CA ILE A 125 -9.04 3.50 3.75
C ILE A 125 -9.60 4.27 2.55
N LEU A 126 -8.80 4.40 1.48
CA LEU A 126 -9.24 5.12 0.29
C LEU A 126 -10.45 4.43 -0.39
N ARG A 127 -10.45 3.09 -0.44
CA ARG A 127 -11.56 2.30 -0.97
C ARG A 127 -12.82 2.52 -0.13
N TRP A 128 -12.70 2.49 1.20
CA TRP A 128 -13.80 2.79 2.11
C TRP A 128 -14.39 4.18 1.86
N GLN A 129 -13.56 5.24 1.84
CA GLN A 129 -14.01 6.61 1.61
C GLN A 129 -14.75 6.80 0.28
N GLN A 130 -14.31 6.09 -0.76
CA GLN A 130 -14.96 6.12 -2.08
C GLN A 130 -16.30 5.39 -2.06
N THR A 131 -16.36 4.22 -1.43
CA THR A 131 -17.58 3.43 -1.29
C THR A 131 -18.62 4.17 -0.44
N GLU A 132 -18.23 4.70 0.72
CA GLU A 132 -19.09 5.51 1.59
C GLU A 132 -19.65 6.71 0.83
N LYS A 133 -18.80 7.46 0.12
CA LYS A 133 -19.24 8.59 -0.71
C LYS A 133 -20.25 8.15 -1.79
N ARG A 134 -19.99 7.04 -2.47
CA ARG A 134 -20.89 6.48 -3.49
C ARG A 134 -22.25 6.11 -2.89
N TRP A 135 -22.28 5.51 -1.71
CA TRP A 135 -23.53 5.17 -1.04
C TRP A 135 -24.29 6.42 -0.54
N MET A 136 -23.58 7.43 -0.05
CA MET A 136 -24.21 8.65 0.48
C MET A 136 -24.76 9.58 -0.59
N ASP A 137 -24.09 9.66 -1.73
CA ASP A 137 -24.34 10.65 -2.80
C ASP A 137 -24.82 10.02 -4.11
N GLY A 138 -24.91 8.69 -4.20
CA GLY A 138 -25.45 7.95 -5.33
C GLY A 138 -26.98 7.94 -5.38
N ALA A 139 -27.53 7.26 -6.39
CA ALA A 139 -28.97 7.11 -6.58
C ALA A 139 -29.58 6.29 -5.43
N PHE A 140 -30.51 6.89 -4.67
CA PHE A 140 -31.05 6.27 -3.46
C PHE A 140 -31.75 4.93 -3.72
N LEU A 141 -32.60 4.85 -4.74
CA LEU A 141 -33.37 3.64 -5.04
C LEU A 141 -32.52 2.47 -5.59
N GLU A 142 -31.25 2.72 -5.95
CA GLU A 142 -30.32 1.67 -6.39
C GLU A 142 -29.55 1.04 -5.21
N LEU A 143 -29.69 1.59 -4.00
CA LEU A 143 -29.02 1.07 -2.81
C LEU A 143 -29.65 -0.24 -2.36
N ASN A 144 -28.81 -1.14 -1.84
CA ASN A 144 -29.25 -2.41 -1.29
C ASN A 144 -28.63 -2.60 0.10
N GLY A 145 -29.47 -2.58 1.13
CA GLY A 145 -29.02 -2.63 2.53
C GLY A 145 -28.35 -3.95 2.91
N GLU A 146 -28.70 -5.08 2.29
CA GLU A 146 -28.04 -6.37 2.55
C GLU A 146 -26.62 -6.40 1.96
N ILE A 147 -26.45 -5.94 0.72
CA ILE A 147 -25.15 -5.86 0.05
C ILE A 147 -24.26 -4.85 0.79
N MET A 148 -24.80 -3.69 1.15
CA MET A 148 -24.07 -2.68 1.91
C MET A 148 -23.60 -3.20 3.26
N GLU A 149 -24.44 -3.94 3.99
CA GLU A 149 -24.06 -4.53 5.28
C GLU A 149 -22.94 -5.58 5.12
N ALA A 150 -23.04 -6.44 4.10
CA ALA A 150 -22.01 -7.43 3.80
C ALA A 150 -20.67 -6.75 3.47
N GLU A 151 -20.66 -5.78 2.54
CA GLU A 151 -19.45 -5.01 2.18
C GLU A 151 -18.88 -4.27 3.40
N LEU A 152 -19.72 -3.63 4.21
CA LEU A 152 -19.30 -2.94 5.44
C LEU A 152 -18.66 -3.91 6.45
N GLY A 153 -19.20 -5.11 6.57
CA GLY A 153 -18.62 -6.19 7.38
C GLY A 153 -17.23 -6.60 6.89
N GLU A 154 -17.06 -6.77 5.58
CA GLU A 154 -15.75 -7.07 4.96
C GLU A 154 -14.73 -5.96 5.22
N PHE A 155 -15.13 -4.69 5.00
CA PHE A 155 -14.31 -3.53 5.29
C PHE A 155 -13.86 -3.48 6.76
N SER A 156 -14.82 -3.68 7.68
CA SER A 156 -14.55 -3.68 9.11
C SER A 156 -13.58 -4.80 9.49
N GLN A 157 -13.79 -6.01 8.98
CA GLN A 157 -12.91 -7.15 9.25
C GLN A 157 -11.50 -6.92 8.71
N GLU A 158 -11.36 -6.38 7.49
CA GLU A 158 -10.06 -6.04 6.91
C GLU A 158 -9.36 -4.94 7.72
N MET A 159 -10.11 -3.95 8.20
CA MET A 159 -9.57 -2.88 9.04
C MET A 159 -9.12 -3.38 10.42
N TYR A 160 -9.86 -4.29 11.05
CA TYR A 160 -9.44 -4.92 12.31
C TYR A 160 -8.13 -5.71 12.14
N LYS A 161 -8.00 -6.50 11.06
CA LYS A 161 -6.76 -7.21 10.75
C LYS A 161 -5.59 -6.24 10.58
N MET A 162 -5.84 -5.09 9.95
CA MET A 162 -4.80 -4.07 9.78
C MET A 162 -4.41 -3.41 11.08
N SER A 163 -5.38 -3.03 11.91
CA SER A 163 -5.14 -2.49 13.24
C SER A 163 -4.31 -3.47 14.09
N GLU A 164 -4.65 -4.76 14.07
CA GLU A 164 -3.91 -5.78 14.81
C GLU A 164 -2.47 -5.91 14.32
N LEU A 165 -2.24 -5.93 13.01
CA LEU A 165 -0.89 -6.01 12.43
C LEU A 165 -0.01 -4.84 12.90
N PHE A 166 -0.52 -3.60 12.81
CA PHE A 166 0.23 -2.43 13.25
C PHE A 166 0.42 -2.38 14.77
N GLN A 167 -0.53 -2.92 15.55
CA GLN A 167 -0.41 -3.04 16.99
C GLN A 167 0.70 -4.04 17.37
N GLN A 168 0.76 -5.20 16.70
CA GLN A 168 1.83 -6.19 16.89
C GLN A 168 3.20 -5.62 16.50
N LYS A 169 3.28 -4.87 15.39
CA LYS A 169 4.52 -4.18 14.96
C LYS A 169 4.99 -3.19 16.03
N GLN A 170 4.08 -2.36 16.56
CA GLN A 170 4.39 -1.41 17.61
C GLN A 170 4.85 -2.09 18.92
N GLN A 171 4.18 -3.17 19.33
CA GLN A 171 4.56 -3.93 20.53
C GLN A 171 5.96 -4.54 20.42
N LYS A 172 6.33 -5.09 19.25
CA LYS A 172 7.68 -5.62 19.01
C LYS A 172 8.75 -4.53 19.15
N ILE A 173 8.54 -3.37 18.50
CA ILE A 173 9.45 -2.22 18.59
C ILE A 173 9.64 -1.78 20.06
N GLN A 174 8.55 -1.68 20.83
CA GLN A 174 8.62 -1.32 22.25
C GLN A 174 9.36 -2.37 23.10
N GLN A 175 9.21 -3.66 22.80
CA GLN A 175 9.90 -4.73 23.51
C GLN A 175 11.41 -4.70 23.25
N ASP A 176 11.83 -4.44 22.01
CA ASP A 176 13.25 -4.40 21.64
C ASP A 176 13.96 -3.17 22.23
N LEU A 177 13.28 -2.01 22.26
CA LEU A 177 13.76 -0.82 22.98
C LEU A 177 13.95 -1.09 24.48
N LYS A 178 13.00 -1.77 25.13
CA LYS A 178 13.08 -2.14 26.56
C LYS A 178 14.20 -3.14 26.87
N LYS A 179 14.53 -4.06 25.94
CA LYS A 179 15.65 -5.02 26.10
C LYS A 179 17.00 -4.34 25.92
N SER A 180 17.11 -3.39 25.01
CA SER A 180 18.33 -2.59 24.79
C SER A 180 18.62 -1.65 25.97
N SER A 181 17.58 -1.04 26.56
CA SER A 181 17.70 -0.13 27.70
C SER A 181 18.04 -0.79 29.05
N ARG A 182 18.01 -2.12 29.17
CA ARG A 182 18.41 -2.82 30.42
C ARG A 182 19.92 -2.74 30.74
N ARG A 183 20.74 -2.05 29.92
CA ARG A 183 22.18 -1.82 30.16
C ARG A 183 22.53 -0.48 30.80
N THR A 184 21.57 0.42 31.01
CA THR A 184 21.79 1.69 31.73
C THR A 184 20.67 1.88 32.74
N VAL A 185 21.02 1.70 34.01
CA VAL A 185 20.16 2.05 35.15
C VAL A 185 20.08 3.57 35.21
N GLY A 186 18.87 4.11 35.19
CA GLY A 186 18.61 5.49 35.58
C GLY A 186 17.42 6.12 34.85
N GLU A 187 16.42 6.49 35.66
CA GLU A 187 15.35 7.44 35.37
C GLU A 187 14.20 7.00 34.45
N LYS A 188 13.09 6.70 35.14
CA LYS A 188 11.73 6.66 34.60
C LYS A 188 11.34 8.06 34.13
N GLN A 189 10.98 8.19 32.86
CA GLN A 189 9.95 9.14 32.44
C GLN A 189 8.81 8.33 31.83
N GLU A 190 7.65 8.40 32.47
CA GLU A 190 6.37 8.02 31.89
C GLU A 190 6.00 9.05 30.82
N GLU A 191 6.66 8.99 29.67
CA GLU A 191 6.09 9.62 28.47
C GLU A 191 4.94 8.74 28.01
N GLY A 192 3.73 9.29 28.11
CA GLY A 192 2.49 8.63 27.70
C GLY A 192 2.64 8.02 26.32
N ILE A 193 2.10 6.81 26.16
CA ILE A 193 2.07 6.06 24.91
C ILE A 193 1.46 6.98 23.84
N LYS A 194 2.28 7.67 23.04
CA LYS A 194 1.82 8.28 21.80
C LYS A 194 1.29 7.14 20.95
N THR A 195 -0.02 7.07 20.82
CA THR A 195 -0.68 6.16 19.89
C THR A 195 -0.10 6.41 18.51
N ASN A 196 0.36 5.35 17.83
CA ASN A 196 0.96 5.48 16.50
C ASN A 196 -0.08 6.12 15.56
N PRO A 197 0.28 7.15 14.76
CA PRO A 197 -0.64 7.81 13.82
C PRO A 197 -1.45 6.83 12.96
N THR A 198 -0.81 5.74 12.54
CA THR A 198 -1.43 4.65 11.77
C THR A 198 -2.55 3.96 12.53
N LEU A 199 -2.34 3.66 13.83
CA LEU A 199 -3.37 3.04 14.67
C LEU A 199 -4.52 4.01 14.93
N THR A 200 -4.22 5.30 15.12
CA THR A 200 -5.25 6.32 15.24
C THR A 200 -6.11 6.38 13.99
N MET A 201 -5.53 6.35 12.79
CA MET A 201 -6.27 6.28 11.53
C MET A 201 -7.16 5.03 11.46
N CYS A 202 -6.64 3.85 11.81
CA CYS A 202 -7.43 2.61 11.85
C CYS A 202 -8.64 2.76 12.78
N SER A 203 -8.44 3.26 14.01
CA SER A 203 -9.52 3.45 14.99
C SER A 203 -10.56 4.45 14.50
N SER A 204 -10.13 5.59 13.92
CA SER A 204 -11.05 6.57 13.36
C SER A 204 -11.91 6.02 12.22
N VAL A 205 -11.32 5.20 11.34
CA VAL A 205 -12.06 4.58 10.24
C VAL A 205 -13.01 3.49 10.73
N LEU A 206 -12.63 2.72 11.75
CA LEU A 206 -13.53 1.77 12.40
C LEU A 206 -14.75 2.46 13.03
N GLU A 207 -14.57 3.62 13.66
CA GLU A 207 -15.70 4.38 14.21
C GLU A 207 -16.60 4.90 13.08
N GLN A 208 -16.03 5.40 11.97
CA GLN A 208 -16.81 5.80 10.79
C GLN A 208 -17.64 4.63 10.24
N MET A 209 -17.07 3.43 10.15
CA MET A 209 -17.78 2.24 9.69
C MET A 209 -18.91 1.84 10.63
N LYS A 210 -18.68 1.95 11.94
CA LYS A 210 -19.69 1.70 12.97
C LYS A 210 -20.84 2.70 12.88
N ASP A 211 -20.53 3.99 12.77
CA ASP A 211 -21.55 5.04 12.61
C ASP A 211 -22.35 4.84 11.32
N PHE A 212 -21.67 4.47 10.22
CA PHE A 212 -22.33 4.18 8.95
C PHE A 212 -23.28 2.98 9.04
N LYS A 213 -22.96 1.98 9.88
CA LYS A 213 -23.82 0.81 10.09
C LYS A 213 -25.22 1.19 10.57
N GLU A 214 -25.34 2.26 11.36
CA GLU A 214 -26.63 2.76 11.86
C GLU A 214 -27.55 3.26 10.72
N TYR A 215 -27.03 3.51 9.52
CA TYR A 215 -27.81 3.93 8.36
C TYR A 215 -28.37 2.75 7.56
N ILE A 216 -27.85 1.54 7.76
CA ILE A 216 -28.25 0.34 7.03
C ILE A 216 -29.75 0.00 7.20
N PRO A 217 -30.34 0.06 8.40
CA PRO A 217 -31.77 -0.21 8.56
C PRO A 217 -32.64 0.71 7.70
N THR A 218 -32.32 2.01 7.64
CA THR A 218 -33.03 2.97 6.78
C THR A 218 -33.01 2.55 5.31
N VAL A 219 -31.86 2.09 4.81
CA VAL A 219 -31.72 1.60 3.43
C VAL A 219 -32.53 0.31 3.24
N LYS A 220 -32.48 -0.64 4.17
CA LYS A 220 -33.24 -1.90 4.06
C LYS A 220 -34.75 -1.68 3.95
N VAL A 221 -35.29 -0.72 4.71
CA VAL A 221 -36.71 -0.38 4.67
C VAL A 221 -37.06 0.40 3.42
N LEU A 222 -36.38 1.53 3.17
CA LEU A 222 -36.80 2.50 2.16
C LEU A 222 -36.30 2.21 0.74
N CYS A 223 -35.26 1.38 0.58
CA CYS A 223 -34.76 0.95 -0.73
C CYS A 223 -35.20 -0.48 -1.08
N ASN A 224 -36.27 -0.97 -0.44
CA ASN A 224 -36.81 -2.29 -0.74
C ASN A 224 -37.47 -2.29 -2.14
N PRO A 225 -37.05 -3.18 -3.07
CA PRO A 225 -37.63 -3.27 -4.43
C PRO A 225 -39.14 -3.56 -4.45
N GLY A 226 -39.70 -4.08 -3.36
CA GLY A 226 -41.13 -4.32 -3.20
C GLY A 226 -41.97 -3.05 -2.99
N ILE A 227 -41.35 -1.89 -2.70
CA ILE A 227 -42.08 -0.66 -2.45
C ILE A 227 -42.75 -0.15 -3.73
N ARG A 228 -44.06 0.11 -3.64
CA ARG A 228 -44.88 0.66 -4.72
C ARG A 228 -45.43 2.03 -4.32
N THR A 229 -46.02 2.73 -5.29
CA THR A 229 -46.58 4.08 -5.09
C THR A 229 -47.51 4.19 -3.87
N HIS A 230 -48.34 3.19 -3.61
CA HIS A 230 -49.25 3.22 -2.46
C HIS A 230 -48.52 3.10 -1.10
N HIS A 231 -47.46 2.30 -1.02
CA HIS A 231 -46.63 2.21 0.19
C HIS A 231 -45.96 3.57 0.48
N TRP A 232 -45.47 4.27 -0.55
CA TRP A 232 -44.92 5.63 -0.39
C TRP A 232 -45.96 6.62 0.14
N GLN A 233 -47.21 6.52 -0.33
CA GLN A 233 -48.31 7.34 0.19
C GLN A 233 -48.62 7.02 1.66
N GLN A 234 -48.61 5.75 2.05
CA GLN A 234 -48.81 5.34 3.45
C GLN A 234 -47.71 5.88 4.36
N MET A 235 -46.44 5.72 3.97
CA MET A 235 -45.30 6.28 4.72
C MET A 235 -45.37 7.81 4.78
N SER A 236 -45.73 8.48 3.68
CA SER A 236 -45.91 9.94 3.64
C SER A 236 -47.02 10.43 4.57
N ASN A 237 -48.10 9.66 4.71
CA ASN A 237 -49.18 9.97 5.65
C ASN A 237 -48.76 9.83 7.12
N ILE A 238 -47.88 8.87 7.44
CA ILE A 238 -47.33 8.68 8.79
C ILE A 238 -46.50 9.90 9.20
N VAL A 239 -45.63 10.40 8.31
CA VAL A 239 -44.73 11.53 8.64
C VAL A 239 -45.35 12.90 8.36
N GLY A 240 -46.39 12.96 7.52
CA GLY A 240 -47.14 14.19 7.21
C GLY A 240 -46.58 15.02 6.05
N TYR A 241 -45.67 14.47 5.24
CA TYR A 241 -45.16 15.08 4.01
C TYR A 241 -44.74 14.02 3.00
N ASP A 242 -44.57 14.40 1.73
CA ASP A 242 -44.21 13.48 0.66
C ASP A 242 -42.78 12.95 0.80
N LEU A 243 -42.66 11.63 0.98
CA LEU A 243 -41.40 10.89 1.11
C LEU A 243 -40.96 10.25 -0.21
N THR A 244 -41.74 10.36 -1.27
CA THR A 244 -41.48 9.66 -2.53
C THR A 244 -40.12 10.06 -3.11
N PRO A 245 -39.16 9.13 -3.26
CA PRO A 245 -37.84 9.47 -3.80
C PRO A 245 -37.93 9.90 -5.26
N ASP A 246 -37.13 10.89 -5.61
CA ASP A 246 -36.93 11.36 -6.98
C ASP A 246 -35.50 11.08 -7.50
N THR A 247 -35.21 11.45 -8.75
CA THR A 247 -33.88 11.27 -9.36
C THR A 247 -32.75 12.01 -8.64
N GLY A 248 -33.07 13.01 -7.81
CA GLY A 248 -32.10 13.76 -7.02
C GLY A 248 -32.00 13.28 -5.57
N THR A 249 -32.75 12.27 -5.18
CA THR A 249 -32.79 11.75 -3.81
C THR A 249 -31.56 10.89 -3.56
N THR A 250 -30.86 11.20 -2.46
CA THR A 250 -29.65 10.49 -2.02
C THR A 250 -29.82 10.07 -0.58
N LEU A 251 -29.08 9.05 -0.13
CA LEU A 251 -29.10 8.60 1.26
C LEU A 251 -28.78 9.76 2.21
N ARG A 252 -27.83 10.62 1.86
CA ARG A 252 -27.51 11.83 2.66
C ARG A 252 -28.71 12.75 2.86
N LYS A 253 -29.58 12.92 1.84
CA LYS A 253 -30.78 13.75 1.97
C LYS A 253 -31.84 13.06 2.84
N VAL A 254 -32.00 11.75 2.69
CA VAL A 254 -32.97 10.96 3.48
C VAL A 254 -32.58 10.91 4.95
N LEU A 255 -31.31 10.69 5.28
CA LEU A 255 -30.85 10.66 6.68
C LEU A 255 -31.06 12.00 7.40
N LYS A 256 -30.99 13.14 6.69
CA LYS A 256 -31.29 14.47 7.26
C LYS A 256 -32.75 14.64 7.68
N GLN A 257 -33.65 13.83 7.14
CA GLN A 257 -35.07 13.83 7.53
C GLN A 257 -35.31 13.11 8.86
N ASN A 258 -34.29 12.43 9.40
CA ASN A 258 -34.34 11.74 10.70
C ASN A 258 -35.50 10.75 10.83
N LEU A 259 -35.65 9.89 9.82
CA LEU A 259 -36.76 8.93 9.73
C LEU A 259 -36.59 7.68 10.61
N ALA A 260 -35.47 7.56 11.33
CA ALA A 260 -35.16 6.40 12.18
C ALA A 260 -36.30 6.01 13.15
N PRO A 261 -37.01 6.95 13.82
CA PRO A 261 -38.12 6.60 14.72
C PRO A 261 -39.33 5.95 14.05
N TYR A 262 -39.51 6.14 12.73
CA TYR A 262 -40.67 5.66 11.99
C TYR A 262 -40.42 4.35 11.23
N LEU A 263 -39.19 3.81 11.27
CA LEU A 263 -38.81 2.64 10.46
C LEU A 263 -39.67 1.41 10.76
N GLU A 264 -40.02 1.16 12.03
CA GLU A 264 -40.91 0.05 12.41
C GLU A 264 -42.32 0.21 11.82
N GLU A 265 -42.85 1.43 11.81
CA GLU A 265 -44.17 1.72 11.22
C GLU A 265 -44.14 1.57 9.69
N PHE A 266 -43.03 1.94 9.06
CA PHE A 266 -42.82 1.79 7.62
C PHE A 266 -42.72 0.33 7.20
N GLU A 267 -41.98 -0.50 7.94
CA GLU A 267 -41.89 -1.94 7.67
C GLU A 267 -43.25 -2.62 7.70
N ALA A 268 -44.16 -2.18 8.57
CA ALA A 268 -45.52 -2.70 8.63
C ALA A 268 -46.40 -2.34 7.41
N GLN A 269 -45.96 -1.40 6.54
CA GLN A 269 -46.68 -1.02 5.32
C GLN A 269 -46.15 -1.70 4.04
N ILE A 270 -45.04 -2.45 4.10
CA ILE A 270 -44.33 -3.03 2.93
C ILE A 270 -44.59 -4.53 2.84
#